data_AF-A0A846CYM7-F1
#
_entry.id   AF-A0A846CYM7-F1
#
_cell.length_a   1.000
_cell.length_b   1.000
_cell.length_c   1.000
_cell.angle_alpha   90.00
_cell.angle_beta   90.00
_cell.angle_gamma   90.00
#
_symmetry.space_group_name_H-M   'P 1'
#
loop_
_entity.id
_entity.type
_entity.pdbx_description
1 polymer ?
#
loop_
_entity_poly.entity_id
_entity_poly.type
_entity_poly.pdbx_seq_one_letter_code
_entity_poly.pdbx_strand_id
1 'polypeptide(L)' 'VTPCPLCHLNLDSRQPEVEKVIGRQFRLPVLHLPQLVALALGVSPKQLGLERHVVSTGPVLEKLGHKV' A
#
# COMPACT_ATOMS: atom_id res chain seq x y z
N VAL A 1 6.04 -2.32 -4.51
CA VAL A 1 5.01 -2.46 -5.58
C VAL A 1 5.08 -3.88 -6.10
N THR A 2 3.94 -4.51 -6.38
CA THR A 2 3.88 -5.91 -6.87
C THR A 2 2.86 -6.05 -8.01
N PRO A 3 3.17 -6.81 -9.08
CA PRO A 3 2.21 -7.10 -10.16
C PRO A 3 1.27 -8.27 -9.85
N CYS A 4 1.49 -8.99 -8.74
CA CYS A 4 0.71 -10.17 -8.37
C CYS A 4 -0.25 -9.84 -7.21
N PRO A 5 -1.56 -10.15 -7.33
CA PRO A 5 -2.55 -9.87 -6.30
C PRO A 5 -2.31 -10.69 -5.02
N LEU A 6 -1.81 -11.93 -5.14
CA LEU A 6 -1.49 -12.75 -3.98
C LEU A 6 -0.24 -12.23 -3.24
N CYS A 7 0.77 -11.76 -3.96
CA CYS A 7 1.93 -11.12 -3.34
C CYS A 7 1.55 -9.82 -2.64
N HIS A 8 0.61 -9.05 -3.20
CA HIS A 8 0.06 -7.86 -2.56
C HIS A 8 -0.61 -8.22 -1.24
N LEU A 9 -1.55 -9.19 -1.28
CA LEU A 9 -2.26 -9.65 -0.11
C LEU A 9 -1.30 -10.14 0.98
N ASN A 10 -0.30 -10.93 0.62
CA ASN A 10 0.66 -11.47 1.58
C ASN A 10 1.49 -10.35 2.24
N LEU A 11 2.08 -9.46 1.43
CA LEU A 11 2.94 -8.39 1.96
C LEU A 11 2.18 -7.34 2.76
N ASP A 12 0.92 -7.06 2.43
CA ASP A 12 0.10 -6.09 3.19
C ASP A 12 -0.47 -6.73 4.47
N SER A 13 -1.19 -7.85 4.36
CA SER A 13 -1.93 -8.43 5.48
C SER A 13 -1.06 -9.10 6.54
N ARG A 14 0.12 -9.62 6.18
CA ARG A 14 1.00 -10.33 7.12
C ARG A 14 1.94 -9.41 7.89
N GLN A 15 2.10 -8.15 7.48
CA GLN A 15 3.03 -7.22 8.14
C GLN A 15 2.83 -7.17 9.67
N PRO A 16 1.60 -7.00 10.22
CA PRO A 16 1.41 -6.94 11.67
C PRO A 16 1.86 -8.20 12.43
N GLU A 17 1.75 -9.38 11.80
CA GLU A 17 2.20 -10.65 12.36
C GLU A 17 3.73 -10.73 12.34
N VAL A 18 4.34 -10.41 11.19
CA VAL A 18 5.79 -10.45 11.00
C VAL A 18 6.51 -9.42 11.89
N GLU A 19 5.96 -8.21 12.03
CA GLU A 19 6.52 -7.16 12.90
C GLU A 19 6.57 -7.58 14.37
N LYS A 20 5.59 -8.37 14.84
CA LYS A 20 5.57 -8.93 16.20
C LYS A 20 6.68 -9.97 16.38
N VAL A 21 6.88 -10.84 15.39
CA VAL A 21 7.91 -11.89 15.44
C VAL A 21 9.32 -11.28 15.38
N ILE A 22 9.52 -10.27 14.54
CA ILE A 22 10.83 -9.63 14.35
C ILE A 22 11.11 -8.57 15.43
N GLY A 23 10.09 -8.10 16.14
CA GLY A 23 10.23 -7.05 17.16
C GLY A 23 10.53 -5.67 16.56
N ARG A 24 10.14 -5.43 15.31
CA ARG A 24 10.38 -4.18 14.59
C ARG A 24 9.17 -3.79 13.76
N GLN A 25 8.78 -2.53 13.85
CA GLN A 25 7.77 -1.93 12.98
C GLN A 25 8.38 -1.54 11.63
N PHE A 26 7.80 -2.04 10.54
CA PHE A 26 8.16 -1.71 9.17
C PHE A 26 7.25 -0.62 8.61
N ARG A 27 5.93 -0.76 8.82
CA ARG A 27 4.90 0.14 8.27
C ARG A 27 5.13 0.44 6.79
N LEU A 28 5.44 -0.59 6.00
CA LEU A 28 5.80 -0.47 4.59
C LEU A 28 4.54 -0.51 3.72
N PRO A 29 4.20 0.58 3.01
CA PRO A 29 3.05 0.58 2.12
C PRO A 29 3.26 -0.34 0.91
N VAL A 30 2.24 -1.13 0.56
CA VAL A 30 2.30 -2.07 -0.57
C VAL A 30 1.27 -1.68 -1.62
N LEU A 31 1.70 -1.28 -2.81
CA LEU A 31 0.78 -1.06 -3.94
C LEU A 31 0.80 -2.24 -4.91
N HIS A 32 -0.37 -2.59 -5.43
CA HIS A 32 -0.49 -3.42 -6.62
C HIS A 32 -0.16 -2.59 -7.86
N LEU A 33 0.48 -3.18 -8.87
CA LEU A 33 0.95 -2.45 -10.06
C LEU A 33 -0.17 -1.64 -10.74
N PRO A 34 -1.35 -2.20 -11.03
CA PRO A 34 -2.52 -1.45 -11.49
C PRO A 34 -2.92 -0.24 -10.64
N GLN A 35 -2.81 -0.31 -9.30
CA GLN A 35 -3.13 0.85 -8.44
C GLN A 35 -2.14 1.99 -8.70
N LEU A 36 -0.84 1.68 -8.80
CA LEU A 36 0.18 2.69 -9.09
C LEU A 36 0.01 3.30 -10.50
N VAL A 37 -0.29 2.46 -11.50
CA VAL A 37 -0.55 2.94 -12.87
C VAL A 37 -1.77 3.83 -12.91
N ALA A 38 -2.87 3.44 -12.26
CA ALA A 38 -4.08 4.25 -12.22
C ALA A 38 -3.89 5.57 -11.47
N LEU A 39 -3.12 5.60 -10.37
CA LEU A 39 -2.70 6.85 -9.71
C LEU A 39 -1.97 7.78 -10.69
N ALA A 40 -1.00 7.24 -11.45
CA ALA A 40 -0.24 8.02 -12.43
C ALA A 40 -1.13 8.57 -13.58
N LEU A 41 -2.21 7.87 -13.90
CA LEU A 41 -3.22 8.31 -14.88
C LEU A 41 -4.27 9.28 -14.28
N GLY A 42 -4.13 9.68 -13.02
CA GLY A 42 -5.00 10.66 -12.37
C GLY A 42 -6.24 10.09 -11.67
N VAL A 43 -6.34 8.77 -11.51
CA VAL A 43 -7.42 8.15 -10.72
C VAL A 43 -7.21 8.47 -9.24
N SER A 44 -8.28 8.89 -8.54
CA SER A 44 -8.16 9.31 -7.15
C SER A 44 -7.84 8.14 -6.20
N PRO A 45 -7.07 8.38 -5.11
CA PRO A 45 -6.78 7.35 -4.09
C PRO A 45 -8.04 6.66 -3.53
N LYS A 46 -9.13 7.43 -3.35
CA LYS A 46 -10.42 6.94 -2.86
C LYS A 46 -11.10 5.97 -3.84
N GLN A 47 -11.03 6.25 -5.15
CA GLN A 47 -11.58 5.33 -6.17
C GLN A 47 -10.78 4.03 -6.24
N LEU A 48 -9.48 4.08 -5.94
CA LEU A 48 -8.60 2.91 -5.91
C LEU A 48 -8.70 2.08 -4.62
N GLY A 49 -9.48 2.55 -3.64
CA GLY A 49 -9.69 1.86 -2.37
C GLY A 49 -8.42 1.76 -1.52
N LEU A 50 -7.52 2.75 -1.61
CA LEU A 50 -6.23 2.71 -0.89
C LEU A 50 -6.39 2.82 0.64
N GLU A 51 -7.55 3.26 1.12
CA GLU A 51 -7.93 3.25 2.53
C GLU A 51 -8.18 1.84 3.10
N ARG A 52 -8.29 0.83 2.23
CA ARG A 52 -8.57 -0.57 2.62
C ARG A 52 -7.32 -1.40 2.87
N HIS A 53 -6.14 -0.83 2.64
CA HIS A 53 -4.87 -1.51 2.92
C HIS A 53 -4.70 -1.67 4.42
N VAL A 54 -4.12 -2.80 4.84
CA VAL A 54 -3.81 -3.07 6.26
C VAL A 54 -2.75 -2.10 6.75
N VAL A 55 -1.76 -1.79 5.91
CA VAL A 55 -0.75 -0.77 6.18
C VAL A 55 -1.09 0.51 5.41
N SER A 56 -1.10 1.64 6.12
CA SER A 56 -1.45 2.95 5.53
C SER A 56 -0.59 3.28 4.31
N THR A 57 -1.25 3.67 3.22
CA THR A 57 -0.61 4.16 1.99
C THR A 57 -0.29 5.65 2.00
N GLY A 58 -0.70 6.37 3.06
CA GLY A 58 -0.49 7.82 3.22
C GLY A 58 0.94 8.30 2.95
N PRO A 59 2.00 7.67 3.50
CA PRO A 59 3.38 8.10 3.26
C PRO A 59 3.81 8.07 1.80
N VAL A 60 3.20 7.22 0.97
CA VAL A 60 3.45 7.20 -0.48
C VAL A 60 2.64 8.29 -1.17
N LEU A 61 1.38 8.47 -0.78
CA LEU A 61 0.51 9.50 -1.34
C LEU A 61 1.04 10.91 -1.11
N GLU A 62 1.56 11.22 0.08
CA GLU A 62 2.23 12.50 0.38
C GLU A 62 3.43 12.75 -0.54
N LYS A 63 4.28 11.73 -0.72
CA LYS A 63 5.46 11.81 -1.62
C LYS A 63 5.09 11.98 -3.08
N LEU A 64 3.92 11.50 -3.48
CA LEU A 64 3.37 11.64 -4.83
C LEU A 64 2.55 12.94 -5.00
N GLY A 65 2.49 13.80 -3.98
CA GLY A 65 1.80 15.10 -4.07
C GLY A 65 0.28 15.02 -3.90
N HIS A 66 -0.26 13.90 -3.43
CA HIS A 66 -1.67 13.81 -3.06
C HIS A 66 -1.88 14.42 -1.66
N LYS A 67 -2.97 15.18 -1.50
CA LYS A 67 -3.43 15.62 -0.18
C LYS A 67 -4.05 14.42 0.54
N VAL A 68 -3.42 13.97 1.62
CA VAL A 68 -3.85 12.86 2.47
C VAL A 68 -4.48 13.42 3.73
#